data_AF-A0A9X1H9K6-F1
#
_entry.id   AF-A0A9X1H9K6-F1
#
_cell.length_a   1.000
_cell.length_b   1.000
_cell.length_c   1.000
_cell.angle_alpha   90.00
_cell.angle_beta   90.00
_cell.angle_gamma   90.00
#
_symmetry.space_group_name_H-M   'P 1'
#
loop_
_entity.id
_entity.type
_entity.pdbx_description
1 polymer ?
#
loop_
_entity_poly.entity_id
_entity_poly.type
_entity_poly.pdbx_seq_one_letter_code
_entity_poly.pdbx_strand_id
1 'polypeptide(L)'
;MELHFEDFALTVRAGDLDVPYGLSDEALFLSVRSHLAGLLGFRGTEIFCFGPAPDNTADGQDALLENGVFYRIIAYGKNLGIDGQSTAQEILEGYRFLVENFEPRWASVFIEEGLEKREVTIELMYQEAF
;
A
#
# COMPACT_ATOMS: atom_id res chain seq x y z
N MET A 1 -1.45 27.83 -3.82
CA MET A 1 -1.79 26.74 -4.75
C MET A 1 -1.90 25.52 -3.87
N GLU A 2 -3.12 25.07 -3.58
CA GLU A 2 -3.36 23.95 -2.66
C GLU A 2 -3.15 22.64 -3.43
N LEU A 3 -2.32 21.75 -2.87
CA LEU A 3 -2.17 20.40 -3.38
C LEU A 3 -3.43 19.61 -2.99
N HIS A 4 -4.27 19.30 -3.95
CA HIS A 4 -5.41 18.40 -3.75
C HIS A 4 -4.89 16.96 -3.64
N PHE A 5 -4.61 16.52 -2.42
CA PHE A 5 -4.34 15.11 -2.15
C PHE A 5 -5.66 14.39 -2.01
N GLU A 6 -6.10 13.81 -3.12
CA GLU A 6 -7.37 13.09 -3.21
C GLU A 6 -7.21 11.62 -2.77
N ASP A 7 -6.02 11.07 -2.91
CA ASP A 7 -5.73 9.67 -2.57
C ASP A 7 -5.06 9.51 -1.21
N PHE A 8 -5.57 8.59 -0.39
CA PHE A 8 -4.90 8.12 0.82
C PHE A 8 -4.06 6.89 0.49
N ALA A 9 -2.87 6.83 1.09
CA ALA A 9 -2.04 5.64 1.14
C ALA A 9 -2.16 4.94 2.50
N LEU A 10 -2.44 3.65 2.48
CA LEU A 10 -2.24 2.75 3.60
C LEU A 10 -0.97 1.94 3.37
N THR A 11 -0.02 2.02 4.30
CA THR A 11 1.18 1.19 4.32
C THR A 11 1.13 0.22 5.49
N VAL A 12 1.34 -1.06 5.20
CA VAL A 12 1.39 -2.15 6.19
C VAL A 12 2.58 -3.06 5.91
N ARG A 13 3.20 -3.60 6.97
CA ARG A 13 4.29 -4.57 6.82
C ARG A 13 3.73 -5.88 6.24
N ALA A 14 4.38 -6.42 5.22
CA ALA A 14 4.02 -7.68 4.59
C ALA A 14 4.67 -8.91 5.29
N GLY A 15 5.46 -8.69 6.35
CA GLY A 15 6.15 -9.76 7.07
C GLY A 15 7.18 -10.47 6.19
N ASP A 16 7.19 -11.80 6.25
CA ASP A 16 8.13 -12.67 5.53
C ASP A 16 7.64 -13.06 4.13
N LEU A 17 6.87 -12.19 3.47
CA LEU A 17 6.38 -12.43 2.12
C LEU A 17 7.54 -12.66 1.15
N ASP A 18 7.50 -13.78 0.42
CA ASP A 18 8.36 -13.98 -0.75
C ASP A 18 7.86 -13.10 -1.90
N VAL A 19 8.61 -12.05 -2.21
CA VAL A 19 8.16 -10.99 -3.13
C VAL A 19 8.18 -11.51 -4.58
N PRO A 20 7.05 -11.48 -5.30
CA PRO A 20 6.96 -12.02 -6.65
C PRO A 20 7.47 -11.01 -7.69
N TYR A 21 8.79 -10.93 -7.83
CA TYR A 21 9.46 -10.03 -8.76
C TYR A 21 9.21 -10.37 -10.25
N GLY A 22 9.23 -9.35 -11.11
CA GLY A 22 9.21 -9.51 -12.56
C GLY A 22 7.85 -9.87 -13.17
N LEU A 23 6.78 -9.85 -12.37
CA LEU A 23 5.42 -10.03 -12.85
C LEU A 23 4.86 -8.75 -13.48
N SER A 24 3.93 -8.91 -14.43
CA SER A 24 3.06 -7.81 -14.87
C SER A 24 2.12 -7.39 -13.75
N ASP A 25 1.56 -6.18 -13.84
CA ASP A 25 0.66 -5.59 -12.84
C ASP A 25 -0.48 -6.53 -12.42
N GLU A 26 -1.22 -7.09 -13.39
CA GLU A 26 -2.32 -8.02 -13.13
C GLU A 26 -1.83 -9.30 -12.42
N ALA A 27 -0.74 -9.90 -12.91
CA ALA A 27 -0.19 -11.12 -12.33
C ALA A 27 0.37 -10.88 -10.92
N LEU A 28 1.00 -9.72 -10.70
CA LEU A 28 1.47 -9.28 -9.40
C LEU A 28 0.31 -9.17 -8.43
N PHE A 29 -0.75 -8.44 -8.79
CA PHE A 29 -1.93 -8.30 -7.93
C PHE A 29 -2.54 -9.67 -7.58
N LEU A 30 -2.78 -10.52 -8.57
CA LEU A 30 -3.36 -11.85 -8.36
C LEU A 30 -2.49 -12.72 -7.43
N SER A 31 -1.16 -12.62 -7.55
CA SER A 31 -0.23 -13.38 -6.72
C SER A 31 -0.23 -12.95 -5.25
N VAL A 32 -0.48 -11.66 -4.97
CA VAL A 32 -0.40 -11.10 -3.61
C VAL A 32 -1.75 -10.88 -2.94
N ARG A 33 -2.86 -10.89 -3.70
CA ARG A 33 -4.20 -10.52 -3.23
C ARG A 33 -4.65 -11.27 -1.99
N SER A 34 -4.54 -12.61 -1.99
CA SER A 34 -5.00 -13.43 -0.87
C SER A 34 -4.18 -13.16 0.40
N HIS A 35 -2.87 -12.98 0.26
CA HIS A 35 -1.99 -12.64 1.38
C HIS A 35 -2.34 -11.26 1.95
N LEU A 36 -2.47 -10.26 1.08
CA LEU A 36 -2.83 -8.90 1.49
C LEU A 36 -4.21 -8.83 2.17
N ALA A 37 -5.23 -9.48 1.61
CA ALA A 37 -6.56 -9.52 2.22
C ALA A 37 -6.54 -10.20 3.60
N GLY A 38 -5.76 -11.28 3.74
CA GLY A 38 -5.55 -11.95 5.02
C GLY A 38 -4.86 -11.04 6.05
N LEU A 39 -3.84 -10.30 5.62
CA LEU A 39 -3.14 -9.34 6.45
C LEU A 39 -4.08 -8.22 6.93
N LEU A 40 -4.83 -7.60 6.03
CA LEU A 40 -5.78 -6.53 6.40
C LEU A 40 -6.94 -7.05 7.28
N GLY A 41 -7.27 -8.34 7.21
CA GLY A 41 -8.28 -8.98 8.06
C GLY A 41 -7.77 -9.42 9.44
N PHE A 42 -6.46 -9.37 9.69
CA PHE A 42 -5.87 -9.79 10.95
C PHE A 42 -5.90 -8.66 11.99
N ARG A 43 -6.48 -8.94 13.17
CA ARG A 43 -6.65 -7.94 14.23
C ARG A 43 -5.34 -7.40 14.83
N GLY A 44 -4.23 -8.10 14.62
CA GLY A 44 -2.91 -7.67 15.08
C GLY A 44 -2.10 -6.92 14.02
N THR A 45 -2.69 -6.62 12.85
CA THR A 45 -2.00 -5.87 11.80
C THR A 45 -1.77 -4.43 12.24
N GLU A 46 -0.50 -4.05 12.28
CA GLU A 46 -0.09 -2.69 12.59
C GLU A 46 -0.05 -1.85 11.31
N ILE A 47 -0.72 -0.69 11.36
CA ILE A 47 -0.60 0.32 10.31
C ILE A 47 0.76 1.00 10.46
N PHE A 48 1.63 0.81 9.48
CA PHE A 48 2.93 1.47 9.46
C PHE A 48 2.78 2.95 9.14
N CYS A 49 1.94 3.28 8.15
CA CYS A 49 1.57 4.65 7.81
C CYS A 49 0.17 4.70 7.22
N PHE A 50 -0.59 5.74 7.55
CA PHE A 50 -1.84 6.09 6.87
C PHE A 50 -1.93 7.61 6.73
N GLY A 51 -2.19 8.08 5.51
CA GLY A 51 -2.24 9.51 5.22
C GLY A 51 -2.29 9.79 3.73
N PRO A 52 -2.11 11.06 3.32
CA PRO A 52 -1.98 11.42 1.91
C PRO A 52 -0.94 10.56 1.21
N ALA A 53 -1.23 10.13 -0.02
CA ALA A 53 -0.27 9.35 -0.79
C ALA A 53 1.07 10.10 -0.90
N PRO A 54 2.20 9.46 -0.57
CA PRO A 54 3.50 10.11 -0.63
C PRO A 54 3.85 10.50 -2.07
N ASP A 55 4.60 11.58 -2.24
CA ASP A 55 5.24 11.88 -3.53
C ASP A 55 6.28 10.77 -3.80
N ASN A 56 6.09 9.99 -4.87
CA ASN A 56 6.78 8.74 -5.17
C ASN A 56 8.27 8.92 -5.58
N THR A 57 8.93 9.96 -5.07
CA THR A 57 10.34 10.21 -5.38
C THR A 57 11.20 9.36 -4.47
N ALA A 58 11.72 8.24 -4.98
CA ALA A 58 12.83 7.52 -4.36
C ALA A 58 14.03 8.48 -4.29
N ASP A 59 14.36 8.95 -3.11
CA ASP A 59 15.38 9.97 -2.89
C ASP A 59 16.68 9.39 -2.33
N GLY A 60 16.67 8.09 -2.00
CA GLY A 60 17.84 7.35 -1.52
C GLY A 60 18.28 7.75 -0.11
N GLN A 61 17.40 8.35 0.68
CA GLN A 61 17.72 8.78 2.04
C GLN A 61 17.48 7.65 3.07
N ASP A 62 18.56 6.97 3.48
CA ASP A 62 18.56 5.89 4.51
C ASP A 62 17.76 6.20 5.79
N ALA A 63 17.70 7.47 6.19
CA ALA A 63 16.98 7.90 7.39
C ALA A 63 15.47 7.69 7.27
N LEU A 64 14.93 7.67 6.05
CA LEU A 64 13.51 7.52 5.75
C LEU A 64 13.13 6.08 5.38
N LEU A 65 14.10 5.22 5.08
CA LEU A 65 13.87 3.81 4.74
C LEU A 65 13.64 2.94 5.97
N GLU A 66 12.85 1.89 5.81
CA GLU A 66 12.73 0.82 6.78
C GLU A 66 13.06 -0.54 6.18
N ASN A 67 13.75 -1.38 6.96
CA ASN A 67 14.04 -2.74 6.50
C ASN A 67 12.75 -3.57 6.47
N GLY A 68 12.53 -4.25 5.34
CA GLY A 68 11.49 -5.25 5.18
C GLY A 68 10.68 -5.09 3.90
N VAL A 69 9.57 -5.83 3.87
CA VAL A 69 8.60 -5.82 2.77
C VAL A 69 7.33 -5.13 3.24
N PHE A 70 6.79 -4.24 2.41
CA PHE A 70 5.60 -3.46 2.70
C PHE A 70 4.59 -3.59 1.56
N TYR A 71 3.32 -3.52 1.91
CA TYR A 71 2.28 -3.16 0.96
C TYR A 71 1.95 -1.68 1.11
N ARG A 72 1.83 -0.98 -0.02
CA ARG A 72 1.31 0.39 -0.08
C ARG A 72 0.06 0.39 -0.96
N ILE A 73 -1.08 0.71 -0.39
CA ILE A 73 -2.36 0.72 -1.10
C ILE A 73 -2.83 2.16 -1.21
N ILE A 74 -2.89 2.66 -2.44
CA ILE A 74 -3.31 4.02 -2.76
C ILE A 74 -4.74 3.96 -3.28
N ALA A 75 -5.64 4.69 -2.63
CA ALA A 75 -7.06 4.71 -2.99
C ALA A 75 -7.72 6.03 -2.63
N TYR A 76 -8.80 6.37 -3.33
CA TYR A 76 -9.60 7.54 -3.04
C TYR A 76 -10.39 7.34 -1.73
N GLY A 77 -10.02 8.06 -0.67
CA GLY A 77 -10.60 7.85 0.68
C GLY A 77 -12.12 8.00 0.73
N LYS A 78 -12.69 8.91 -0.07
CA LYS A 78 -14.15 9.10 -0.15
C LYS A 78 -14.87 7.85 -0.62
N ASN A 79 -14.27 7.06 -1.51
CA ASN A 79 -14.86 5.81 -2.01
C ASN A 79 -14.84 4.69 -0.96
N LEU A 80 -14.01 4.82 0.07
CA LEU A 80 -13.90 3.88 1.17
C LEU A 80 -14.67 4.33 2.42
N GLY A 81 -15.19 5.56 2.44
CA GLY A 81 -15.83 6.14 3.62
C GLY A 81 -14.87 6.37 4.79
N ILE A 82 -13.57 6.46 4.51
CA ILE A 82 -12.51 6.66 5.52
C ILE A 82 -11.88 8.04 5.39
N ASP A 83 -11.44 8.57 6.52
CA ASP A 83 -10.71 9.84 6.62
C ASP A 83 -9.64 9.78 7.71
N GLY A 84 -8.95 10.91 7.95
CA GLY A 84 -7.91 11.00 8.98
C GLY A 84 -8.40 10.88 10.43
N GLN A 85 -9.70 10.76 10.68
CA GLN A 85 -10.29 10.52 12.00
C GLN A 85 -10.78 9.08 12.17
N SER A 86 -10.77 8.28 11.11
CA SER A 86 -11.12 6.86 11.15
C SER A 86 -10.17 6.08 12.05
N THR A 87 -10.70 5.09 12.74
CA THR A 87 -9.92 4.16 13.55
C THR A 87 -9.08 3.24 12.67
N ALA A 88 -8.01 2.67 13.23
CA ALA A 88 -7.19 1.69 12.51
C ALA A 88 -8.01 0.51 11.99
N GLN A 89 -9.02 0.06 12.75
CA GLN A 89 -9.90 -1.02 12.32
C GLN A 89 -10.74 -0.62 11.10
N GLU A 90 -11.37 0.56 11.11
CA GLU A 90 -12.16 1.06 9.98
C GLU A 90 -11.30 1.21 8.72
N ILE A 91 -10.07 1.71 8.86
CA ILE A 91 -9.11 1.82 7.76
C ILE A 91 -8.80 0.44 7.20
N LEU A 92 -8.38 -0.52 8.04
CA LEU A 92 -8.04 -1.87 7.60
C LEU A 92 -9.23 -2.58 6.93
N GLU A 93 -10.44 -2.44 7.47
CA GLU A 93 -11.66 -3.01 6.90
C GLU A 93 -12.01 -2.38 5.54
N GLY A 94 -11.90 -1.06 5.41
CA GLY A 94 -12.14 -0.35 4.14
C GLY A 94 -11.18 -0.78 3.04
N TYR A 95 -9.87 -0.82 3.33
CA TYR A 95 -8.87 -1.27 2.36
C TYR A 95 -8.96 -2.78 2.08
N ARG A 96 -9.35 -3.59 3.07
CA ARG A 96 -9.61 -5.02 2.84
C ARG A 96 -10.75 -5.21 1.84
N PHE A 97 -11.86 -4.51 2.05
CA PHE A 97 -13.00 -4.56 1.14
C PHE A 97 -12.58 -4.17 -0.28
N LEU A 98 -11.77 -3.12 -0.43
CA LEU A 98 -11.23 -2.70 -1.72
C LEU A 98 -10.46 -3.84 -2.42
N VAL A 99 -9.48 -4.45 -1.73
CA VAL A 99 -8.63 -5.53 -2.27
C VAL A 99 -9.43 -6.81 -2.56
N GLU A 100 -10.45 -7.10 -1.76
CA GLU A 100 -11.30 -8.27 -1.95
C GLU A 100 -12.29 -8.12 -3.10
N ASN A 101 -12.64 -6.91 -3.53
CA ASN A 101 -13.74 -6.71 -4.48
C ASN A 101 -13.31 -6.04 -5.80
N PHE A 102 -12.14 -5.40 -5.85
CA PHE A 102 -11.69 -4.64 -7.01
C PHE A 102 -10.26 -5.00 -7.39
N GLU A 103 -9.93 -4.78 -8.65
CA GLU A 103 -8.56 -4.85 -9.16
C GLU A 103 -7.96 -3.45 -9.16
N PRO A 104 -6.70 -3.28 -8.74
CA PRO A 104 -6.02 -2.01 -8.87
C PRO A 104 -5.79 -1.70 -10.34
N ARG A 105 -5.76 -0.41 -10.67
CA ARG A 105 -5.38 0.05 -12.02
C ARG A 105 -3.91 -0.25 -12.32
N TRP A 106 -3.08 -0.20 -11.29
CA TRP A 106 -1.64 -0.40 -11.38
C TRP A 106 -1.15 -1.16 -10.16
N ALA A 107 -0.22 -2.10 -10.36
CA ALA A 107 0.48 -2.78 -9.30
C ALA A 107 1.96 -2.90 -9.65
N SER A 108 2.85 -2.54 -8.74
CA SER A 108 4.29 -2.65 -8.99
C SER A 108 5.11 -2.89 -7.74
N VAL A 109 6.32 -3.41 -7.92
CA VAL A 109 7.30 -3.60 -6.85
C VAL A 109 8.37 -2.53 -6.97
N PHE A 110 8.53 -1.74 -5.92
CA PHE A 110 9.61 -0.78 -5.72
C PHE A 110 10.65 -1.36 -4.78
N ILE A 111 11.91 -1.08 -5.07
CA ILE A 111 13.03 -1.40 -4.19
C ILE A 111 13.76 -0.09 -3.96
N GLU A 112 13.87 0.30 -2.70
CA GLU A 112 14.68 1.45 -2.31
C GLU A 112 15.81 0.98 -1.41
N GLU A 113 17.03 1.29 -1.83
CA GLU A 113 18.27 0.87 -1.19
C GLU A 113 19.06 2.11 -0.82
N GLY A 114 19.33 2.25 0.47
CA GLY A 114 20.39 3.13 0.93
C GLY A 114 21.64 2.32 1.30
N LEU A 115 22.56 2.92 2.04
CA LEU A 115 23.83 2.30 2.41
C LEU A 115 23.64 1.15 3.40
N GLU A 116 22.64 1.23 4.27
CA GLU A 116 22.43 0.26 5.37
C GLU A 116 21.05 -0.38 5.35
N LYS A 117 20.09 0.20 4.64
CA LYS A 117 18.70 -0.27 4.63
C LYS A 117 18.21 -0.60 3.23
N ARG A 118 17.31 -1.60 3.19
CA ARG A 118 16.62 -2.03 1.98
C ARG A 118 15.14 -2.20 2.26
N GLU A 119 14.35 -1.36 1.62
CA GLU A 119 12.90 -1.41 1.66
C GLU A 119 12.37 -1.99 0.35
N VAL A 120 11.44 -2.95 0.43
CA VAL A 120 10.71 -3.45 -0.73
C VAL A 120 9.25 -3.11 -0.55
N THR A 121 8.68 -2.34 -1.48
CA THR A 121 7.29 -1.89 -1.42
C THR A 121 6.52 -2.43 -2.60
N ILE A 122 5.48 -3.23 -2.32
CA ILE A 122 4.49 -3.66 -3.31
C ILE A 122 3.36 -2.63 -3.28
N GLU A 123 3.31 -1.77 -4.29
CA GLU A 123 2.31 -0.73 -4.43
C GLU A 123 1.13 -1.20 -5.26
N LEU A 124 -0.09 -0.91 -4.78
CA LEU A 124 -1.35 -1.10 -5.49
C LEU A 124 -2.07 0.26 -5.59
N MET A 125 -2.36 0.72 -6.80
CA MET A 125 -3.05 1.98 -7.03
C MET A 125 -4.45 1.74 -7.57
N TYR A 126 -5.46 2.19 -6.84
CA TYR A 126 -6.87 2.15 -7.22
C TYR A 126 -7.29 3.54 -7.70
N GLN A 127 -7.67 3.64 -8.97
CA GLN A 127 -8.19 4.86 -9.58
C GLN A 127 -9.48 4.55 -10.32
N GLU A 128 -10.40 5.51 -10.40
CA GLU A 128 -11.57 5.39 -11.26
C GLU A 128 -11.13 5.29 -12.74
N ALA A 129 -11.78 4.39 -13.48
CA ALA A 129 -11.66 4.34 -14.93
C ALA A 129 -12.51 5.48 -15.52
N PHE A 130 -11.85 6.44 -16.16
CA PHE A 130 -12.50 7.52 -16.91
C PHE A 130 -13.09 7.02 -18.22
#